data_AF-A0A0G1VGK4-F1
#
_entry.id   AF-A0A0G1VGK4-F1
#
_cell.length_a   1.000
_cell.length_b   1.000
_cell.length_c   1.000
_cell.angle_alpha   90.00
_cell.angle_beta   90.00
_cell.angle_gamma   90.00
#
_symmetry.space_group_name_H-M   'P 1'
#
loop_
_entity.id
_entity.type
_entity.pdbx_description
1 polymer ?
#
loop_
_entity_poly.entity_id
_entity_poly.type
_entity_poly.pdbx_seq_one_letter_code
_entity_poly.pdbx_strand_id
1 'polypeptide(L)'
;MQGLPRGYIISETILPQPLDPNISFLRGRLQIVSVRKNTRPSQEYVVLQASPKNKYDVAITGLTLKSKVTFLGEEIPKAWKLPFPANEGSGEIVTLRPGEKAYIISGHSPNGQSFQLNKCTGYFEQGMNFVPSLPLRCPRPVDDPLPLPPNTLSDACYDYLKTLGRCKVPPSSVPTKLRADGSCQAHIFSKISYNQCVTYYKNDRGFFQGEWRIYLGRNTRLWKDKREIIELLDENGRTIDRKSF
;
A
#
# COMPACT_ATOMS: atom_id res chain seq x y z
N MET A 1 -3.34 -8.11 -78.56
CA MET A 1 -2.75 -8.17 -77.21
C MET A 1 -2.58 -6.74 -76.71
N GLN A 2 -3.39 -6.31 -75.75
CA GLN A 2 -3.10 -5.19 -74.85
C GLN A 2 -4.15 -5.24 -73.73
N GLY A 3 -3.73 -5.75 -72.57
CA GLY A 3 -4.57 -5.88 -71.39
C GLY A 3 -4.63 -4.57 -70.62
N LEU A 4 -5.83 -4.19 -70.18
CA LEU A 4 -6.07 -3.07 -69.27
C LEU A 4 -5.42 -3.34 -67.90
N PRO A 5 -4.78 -2.34 -67.27
CA PRO A 5 -4.21 -2.52 -65.94
C PRO A 5 -5.32 -2.63 -64.89
N ARG A 6 -5.22 -3.68 -64.06
CA ARG A 6 -6.05 -3.89 -62.87
C ARG A 6 -5.87 -2.72 -61.91
N GLY A 7 -6.99 -2.09 -61.54
CA GLY A 7 -7.03 -1.05 -60.52
C GLY A 7 -6.44 -1.54 -59.20
N TYR A 8 -5.65 -0.68 -58.56
CA TYR A 8 -5.19 -0.86 -57.19
C TYR A 8 -6.36 -0.62 -56.23
N ILE A 9 -6.65 -1.60 -55.37
CA ILE A 9 -7.49 -1.38 -54.19
C ILE A 9 -6.63 -0.59 -53.20
N ILE A 10 -6.99 0.67 -52.99
CA ILE A 10 -6.41 1.52 -51.93
C ILE A 10 -6.92 0.99 -50.58
N SER A 11 -5.97 0.73 -49.69
CA SER A 11 -6.15 0.25 -48.31
C SER A 11 -7.40 0.83 -47.65
N GLU A 12 -8.28 -0.04 -47.14
CA GLU A 12 -9.24 0.36 -46.11
C GLU A 12 -8.46 0.98 -44.96
N THR A 13 -8.60 2.28 -44.81
CA THR A 13 -8.13 2.97 -43.62
C THR A 13 -9.03 2.49 -42.51
N ILE A 14 -8.53 1.62 -41.64
CA ILE A 14 -9.21 1.26 -40.39
C ILE A 14 -9.30 2.57 -39.61
N LEU A 15 -10.43 3.26 -39.73
CA LEU A 15 -10.75 4.40 -38.87
C LEU A 15 -10.65 3.88 -37.44
N PRO A 16 -9.83 4.49 -36.56
CA PRO A 16 -9.81 4.10 -35.16
C PRO A 16 -11.25 4.20 -34.66
N GLN A 17 -11.76 3.11 -34.07
CA GLN A 17 -13.09 3.10 -33.47
C GLN A 17 -13.24 4.34 -32.57
N PRO A 18 -14.39 5.02 -32.60
CA PRO A 18 -14.63 6.14 -31.70
C PRO A 18 -14.33 5.70 -30.26
N LEU A 19 -13.49 6.46 -29.56
CA LEU A 19 -13.28 6.26 -28.12
C LEU A 19 -14.65 6.35 -27.45
N ASP A 20 -15.13 5.25 -26.88
CA ASP A 20 -16.37 5.24 -26.10
C ASP A 20 -16.24 6.29 -24.99
N PRO A 21 -17.08 7.33 -24.97
CA PRO A 21 -16.95 8.44 -24.01
C PRO A 21 -17.17 7.98 -22.57
N ASN A 22 -17.77 6.80 -22.37
CA ASN A 22 -17.98 6.22 -21.04
C ASN A 22 -16.78 5.39 -20.55
N ILE A 23 -15.75 5.21 -21.37
CA ILE A 23 -14.54 4.46 -21.02
C ILE A 23 -13.41 5.41 -20.65
N SER A 24 -12.81 5.19 -19.49
CA SER A 24 -11.65 5.96 -19.06
C SER A 24 -10.38 5.57 -19.82
N PHE A 25 -9.47 6.52 -20.03
CA PHE A 25 -8.13 6.28 -20.57
C PHE A 25 -7.26 5.38 -19.66
N LEU A 26 -7.65 5.22 -18.39
CA LEU A 26 -7.02 4.32 -17.43
C LEU A 26 -7.41 2.85 -17.63
N ARG A 27 -8.39 2.54 -18.49
CA ARG A 27 -8.77 1.17 -18.78
C ARG A 27 -7.58 0.35 -19.27
N GLY A 28 -7.39 -0.82 -18.66
CA GLY A 28 -6.24 -1.71 -18.93
C GLY A 28 -4.92 -1.27 -18.28
N ARG A 29 -4.85 -0.05 -17.71
CA ARG A 29 -3.71 0.44 -16.94
C ARG A 29 -3.88 0.23 -15.43
N LEU A 30 -5.13 0.20 -14.96
CA LEU A 30 -5.50 -0.04 -13.58
C LEU A 30 -6.68 -1.02 -13.55
N GLN A 31 -6.64 -1.98 -12.63
CA GLN A 31 -7.61 -3.07 -12.59
C GLN A 31 -7.99 -3.45 -11.16
N ILE A 32 -9.22 -3.95 -10.99
CA ILE A 32 -9.68 -4.63 -9.78
C ILE A 32 -9.23 -6.09 -9.88
N VAL A 33 -8.19 -6.46 -9.13
CA VAL A 33 -7.62 -7.81 -9.20
C VAL A 33 -8.19 -8.77 -8.15
N SER A 34 -8.71 -8.25 -7.05
CA SER A 34 -9.34 -9.07 -6.00
C SER A 34 -10.39 -8.28 -5.23
N VAL A 35 -11.39 -9.00 -4.72
CA VAL A 35 -12.42 -8.46 -3.82
C VAL A 35 -12.55 -9.39 -2.62
N ARG A 36 -12.40 -8.85 -1.42
CA ARG A 36 -12.72 -9.54 -0.18
C ARG A 36 -13.97 -8.93 0.43
N LYS A 37 -14.97 -9.77 0.64
CA LYS A 37 -16.27 -9.41 1.21
C LYS A 37 -16.25 -9.70 2.70
N ASN A 38 -16.84 -8.82 3.49
CA ASN A 38 -17.04 -9.06 4.91
C ASN A 38 -18.18 -8.20 5.44
N THR A 39 -18.85 -8.68 6.50
CA THR A 39 -19.84 -7.87 7.21
C THR A 39 -19.18 -6.74 8.02
N ARG A 40 -17.92 -6.93 8.45
CA ARG A 40 -17.11 -5.90 9.10
C ARG A 40 -16.41 -5.04 8.04
N PRO A 41 -16.66 -3.72 7.98
CA PRO A 41 -16.07 -2.83 6.97
C PRO A 41 -14.54 -2.84 6.99
N SER A 42 -13.92 -2.94 8.17
CA SER A 42 -12.46 -3.02 8.32
C SER A 42 -11.84 -4.32 7.80
N GLN A 43 -12.66 -5.30 7.39
CA GLN A 43 -12.22 -6.57 6.80
C GLN A 43 -12.70 -6.76 5.36
N GLU A 44 -13.48 -5.81 4.85
CA GLU A 44 -13.92 -5.73 3.47
C GLU A 44 -12.94 -4.86 2.70
N TYR A 45 -12.46 -5.34 1.56
CA TYR A 45 -11.56 -4.56 0.72
C TYR A 45 -11.59 -4.97 -0.75
N VAL A 46 -11.17 -4.05 -1.60
CA VAL A 46 -10.86 -4.28 -3.01
C VAL A 46 -9.36 -4.10 -3.19
N VAL A 47 -8.74 -4.94 -4.01
CA VAL A 47 -7.33 -4.77 -4.40
C VAL A 47 -7.29 -4.20 -5.80
N LEU A 48 -6.74 -3.00 -5.91
CA LEU A 48 -6.39 -2.38 -7.18
C LEU A 48 -4.94 -2.72 -7.52
N GLN A 49 -4.65 -2.93 -8.81
CA GLN A 49 -3.29 -3.13 -9.29
C GLN A 49 -3.05 -2.31 -10.55
N ALA A 50 -1.94 -1.57 -10.57
CA ALA A 50 -1.44 -0.96 -11.77
C ALA A 50 -0.83 -2.04 -12.68
N SER A 51 -1.18 -2.04 -13.96
CA SER A 51 -0.65 -3.00 -14.92
C SER A 51 0.88 -2.95 -14.94
N PRO A 52 1.58 -4.11 -14.84
CA PRO A 52 3.04 -4.15 -14.99
C PRO A 52 3.54 -3.64 -16.34
N LYS A 53 2.65 -3.56 -17.34
CA LYS A 53 2.97 -3.04 -18.69
C LYS A 53 2.89 -1.51 -18.77
N ASN A 54 2.48 -0.84 -17.69
CA ASN A 54 2.45 0.61 -17.67
C ASN A 54 3.85 1.18 -17.83
N LYS A 55 3.97 2.25 -18.62
CA LYS A 55 5.24 3.01 -18.77
C LYS A 55 5.42 4.07 -17.68
N TYR A 56 4.32 4.50 -17.09
CA TYR A 56 4.26 5.55 -16.10
C TYR A 56 3.37 5.14 -14.95
N ASP A 57 3.60 5.80 -13.83
CA ASP A 57 2.82 5.67 -12.62
C ASP A 57 1.35 6.08 -12.84
N VAL A 58 0.43 5.48 -12.09
CA VAL A 58 -1.00 5.76 -12.15
C VAL A 58 -1.48 6.34 -10.83
N ALA A 59 -1.93 7.59 -10.85
CA ALA A 59 -2.60 8.20 -9.71
C ALA A 59 -3.97 7.54 -9.48
N ILE A 60 -4.30 7.27 -8.22
CA ILE A 60 -5.57 6.63 -7.84
C ILE A 60 -6.41 7.43 -6.86
N THR A 61 -5.85 8.47 -6.22
CA THR A 61 -6.65 9.40 -5.41
C THR A 61 -7.71 10.09 -6.26
N GLY A 62 -8.91 10.27 -5.72
CA GLY A 62 -10.05 10.87 -6.43
C GLY A 62 -10.83 9.90 -7.33
N LEU A 63 -10.25 8.75 -7.68
CA LEU A 63 -11.01 7.69 -8.36
C LEU A 63 -12.10 7.14 -7.42
N THR A 64 -13.24 6.74 -7.98
CA THR A 64 -14.37 6.26 -7.20
C THR A 64 -14.51 4.74 -7.31
N LEU A 65 -14.68 4.07 -6.17
CA LEU A 65 -15.21 2.70 -6.13
C LEU A 65 -16.71 2.75 -5.80
N LYS A 66 -17.55 2.18 -6.66
CA LYS A 66 -19.01 2.26 -6.54
C LYS A 66 -19.68 0.91 -6.77
N SER A 67 -20.67 0.58 -5.95
CA SER A 67 -21.58 -0.54 -6.20
C SER A 67 -22.65 -0.09 -7.20
N LYS A 68 -22.81 -0.83 -8.30
CA LYS A 68 -23.91 -0.64 -9.24
C LYS A 68 -25.27 -1.05 -8.67
N VAL A 69 -25.28 -1.84 -7.60
CA VAL A 69 -26.49 -2.44 -7.04
C VAL A 69 -27.05 -1.62 -5.89
N THR A 70 -26.18 -1.16 -4.97
CA THR A 70 -26.58 -0.33 -3.83
C THR A 70 -26.39 1.15 -4.09
N PHE A 71 -25.68 1.52 -5.16
CA PHE A 71 -25.25 2.88 -5.50
C PHE A 71 -24.32 3.54 -4.47
N LEU A 72 -23.94 2.82 -3.40
CA LEU A 72 -22.92 3.25 -2.47
C LEU A 72 -21.57 3.31 -3.17
N GLY A 73 -20.80 4.35 -2.89
CA GLY A 73 -19.43 4.48 -3.37
C GLY A 73 -18.67 5.50 -2.55
N GLU A 74 -17.36 5.47 -2.72
CA GLU A 74 -16.44 6.41 -2.09
C GLU A 74 -15.30 6.75 -3.03
N GLU A 75 -14.81 7.97 -2.90
CA GLU A 75 -13.57 8.40 -3.52
C GLU A 75 -12.38 7.86 -2.74
N ILE A 76 -11.32 7.47 -3.45
CA ILE A 76 -10.07 7.04 -2.85
C ILE A 76 -9.37 8.28 -2.27
N PRO A 77 -9.13 8.33 -0.95
CA PRO A 77 -8.52 9.51 -0.32
C PRO A 77 -7.03 9.61 -0.61
N LYS A 78 -6.43 10.72 -0.16
CA LYS A 78 -4.98 10.87 -0.02
C LYS A 78 -4.44 9.97 1.09
N ALA A 79 -3.12 9.75 1.09
CA ALA A 79 -2.46 8.90 2.08
C ALA A 79 -0.99 9.27 2.32
N TRP A 80 -0.41 8.72 3.39
CA TRP A 80 0.97 9.00 3.80
C TRP A 80 1.96 7.97 3.25
N LYS A 81 2.99 8.41 2.54
CA LYS A 81 4.12 7.52 2.20
C LYS A 81 4.84 7.02 3.45
N LEU A 82 5.01 7.91 4.43
CA LEU A 82 5.60 7.62 5.73
C LEU A 82 4.58 7.91 6.83
N PRO A 83 3.89 6.89 7.36
CA PRO A 83 2.97 7.06 8.47
C PRO A 83 3.73 7.33 9.76
N PHE A 84 3.62 8.55 10.31
CA PHE A 84 4.08 8.89 11.64
C PHE A 84 2.88 9.33 12.51
N PRO A 85 2.91 9.09 13.83
CA PRO A 85 1.85 9.56 14.72
C PRO A 85 1.60 11.07 14.65
N ALA A 86 2.64 11.86 14.38
CA ALA A 86 2.60 13.32 14.29
C ALA A 86 2.18 13.86 12.91
N ASN A 87 1.77 13.00 11.97
CA ASN A 87 1.30 13.46 10.67
C ASN A 87 -0.02 14.23 10.83
N GLU A 88 -0.07 15.46 10.35
CA GLU A 88 -1.26 16.31 10.34
C GLU A 88 -1.83 16.45 8.91
N GLY A 89 -3.15 16.52 8.77
CA GLY A 89 -3.82 16.65 7.47
C GLY A 89 -4.06 15.31 6.76
N SER A 90 -4.21 15.35 5.42
CA SER A 90 -4.71 14.20 4.63
C SER A 90 -3.64 13.44 3.85
N GLY A 91 -2.37 13.85 3.92
CA GLY A 91 -1.26 13.22 3.19
C GLY A 91 -1.17 13.65 1.72
N GLU A 92 -0.58 12.78 0.90
CA GLU A 92 -0.24 13.02 -0.51
C GLU A 92 -1.16 12.26 -1.47
N ILE A 93 -1.10 12.61 -2.77
CA ILE A 93 -1.76 11.85 -3.83
C ILE A 93 -1.17 10.43 -3.88
N VAL A 94 -2.04 9.44 -3.86
CA VAL A 94 -1.68 8.03 -3.96
C VAL A 94 -1.45 7.68 -5.41
N THR A 95 -0.29 7.09 -5.65
CA THR A 95 0.17 6.75 -6.99
C THR A 95 0.76 5.33 -6.96
N LEU A 96 0.41 4.53 -7.97
CA LEU A 96 0.89 3.16 -8.15
C LEU A 96 1.89 3.09 -9.29
N ARG A 97 3.10 2.62 -9.01
CA ARG A 97 4.08 2.27 -10.04
C ARG A 97 3.63 1.01 -10.80
N PRO A 98 4.19 0.73 -12.00
CA PRO A 98 3.87 -0.49 -12.72
C PRO A 98 4.00 -1.76 -11.85
N GLY A 99 2.90 -2.50 -11.70
CA GLY A 99 2.82 -3.72 -10.90
C GLY A 99 2.46 -3.54 -9.42
N GLU A 100 2.51 -2.32 -8.88
CA GLU A 100 2.14 -2.01 -7.49
C GLU A 100 0.64 -2.16 -7.23
N LYS A 101 0.29 -2.31 -5.95
CA LYS A 101 -1.07 -2.59 -5.50
C LYS A 101 -1.55 -1.60 -4.45
N ALA A 102 -2.86 -1.39 -4.41
CA ALA A 102 -3.53 -0.72 -3.30
C ALA A 102 -4.65 -1.61 -2.77
N TYR A 103 -4.65 -1.83 -1.45
CA TYR A 103 -5.79 -2.38 -0.72
C TYR A 103 -6.67 -1.21 -0.33
N ILE A 104 -7.84 -1.12 -0.93
CA ILE A 104 -8.87 -0.13 -0.59
C ILE A 104 -9.85 -0.80 0.37
N ILE A 105 -9.70 -0.49 1.65
CA ILE A 105 -10.43 -1.08 2.79
C ILE A 105 -11.59 -0.17 3.16
N SER A 106 -12.79 -0.73 3.26
CA SER A 106 -14.01 0.07 3.50
C SER A 106 -13.99 0.77 4.87
N GLY A 107 -13.48 0.09 5.90
CA GLY A 107 -13.52 0.58 7.28
C GLY A 107 -12.43 1.59 7.66
N HIS A 108 -12.39 1.88 8.97
CA HIS A 108 -11.36 2.71 9.60
C HIS A 108 -10.00 2.01 9.67
N SER A 109 -8.95 2.81 9.61
CA SER A 109 -7.58 2.34 9.82
C SER A 109 -7.31 2.09 11.31
N PRO A 110 -6.67 0.96 11.69
CA PRO A 110 -6.27 0.72 13.07
C PRO A 110 -5.38 1.82 13.68
N ASN A 111 -4.52 2.45 12.86
CA ASN A 111 -3.65 3.55 13.29
C ASN A 111 -4.19 4.94 12.88
N GLY A 112 -5.44 5.03 12.43
CA GLY A 112 -6.08 6.28 12.03
C GLY A 112 -5.62 6.86 10.69
N GLN A 113 -4.75 6.18 9.94
CA GLN A 113 -4.18 6.72 8.70
C GLN A 113 -4.21 5.71 7.55
N SER A 114 -4.32 6.22 6.32
CA SER A 114 -3.97 5.49 5.09
C SER A 114 -2.47 5.64 4.81
N PHE A 115 -1.80 4.59 4.36
CA PHE A 115 -0.34 4.62 4.22
C PHE A 115 0.25 3.66 3.18
N GLN A 116 1.49 3.93 2.77
CA GLN A 116 2.31 3.02 1.96
C GLN A 116 3.09 2.06 2.85
N LEU A 117 3.15 0.77 2.47
CA LEU A 117 4.02 -0.19 3.13
C LEU A 117 5.49 0.12 2.85
N ASN A 118 6.29 -0.05 3.89
CA ASN A 118 7.74 0.06 3.83
C ASN A 118 8.38 -1.04 4.69
N LYS A 119 9.71 -1.16 4.65
CA LYS A 119 10.45 -2.18 5.42
C LYS A 119 10.09 -2.20 6.91
N CYS A 120 9.69 -1.07 7.48
CA CYS A 120 9.45 -0.89 8.92
C CYS A 120 7.98 -1.06 9.32
N THR A 121 7.01 -1.07 8.39
CA THR A 121 5.57 -1.02 8.75
C THR A 121 5.09 -2.20 9.59
N GLY A 122 5.81 -3.32 9.60
CA GLY A 122 5.47 -4.45 10.45
C GLY A 122 5.47 -4.13 11.95
N TYR A 123 6.17 -3.08 12.40
CA TYR A 123 6.10 -2.61 13.79
C TYR A 123 4.68 -2.22 14.23
N PHE A 124 3.79 -1.85 13.30
CA PHE A 124 2.41 -1.48 13.64
C PHE A 124 1.57 -2.67 14.09
N GLU A 125 1.92 -3.90 13.73
CA GLU A 125 1.23 -5.11 14.24
C GLU A 125 1.43 -5.29 15.76
N GLN A 126 2.34 -4.53 16.38
CA GLN A 126 2.47 -4.51 17.83
C GLN A 126 1.37 -3.65 18.46
N GLY A 127 0.29 -4.32 18.87
CA GLY A 127 -0.83 -3.70 19.59
C GLY A 127 -1.97 -3.24 18.69
N MET A 128 -1.86 -3.40 17.37
CA MET A 128 -2.93 -3.16 16.42
C MET A 128 -3.09 -4.36 15.48
N ASN A 129 -4.31 -4.59 14.99
CA ASN A 129 -4.59 -5.68 14.07
C ASN A 129 -4.98 -5.10 12.71
N PHE A 130 -4.18 -5.38 11.68
CA PHE A 130 -4.49 -4.97 10.32
C PHE A 130 -5.13 -6.10 9.53
N VAL A 131 -6.03 -5.74 8.62
CA VAL A 131 -6.62 -6.68 7.67
C VAL A 131 -6.45 -6.14 6.25
N PRO A 132 -5.74 -6.87 5.36
CA PRO A 132 -4.88 -8.03 5.65
C PRO A 132 -3.78 -7.72 6.68
N SER A 133 -3.20 -8.75 7.30
CA SER A 133 -2.05 -8.53 8.18
C SER A 133 -0.89 -7.88 7.42
N LEU A 134 -0.13 -7.07 8.14
CA LEU A 134 1.09 -6.46 7.62
C LEU A 134 2.23 -7.48 7.61
N PRO A 135 3.15 -7.40 6.63
CA PRO A 135 4.32 -8.26 6.61
C PRO A 135 5.27 -7.98 7.79
N LEU A 136 5.57 -8.99 8.59
CA LEU A 136 6.53 -8.92 9.70
C LEU A 136 7.99 -9.08 9.23
N ARG A 137 8.41 -8.25 8.27
CA ARG A 137 9.70 -8.37 7.57
C ARG A 137 10.68 -7.21 7.86
N CYS A 138 10.59 -6.60 9.04
CA CYS A 138 11.48 -5.52 9.44
C CYS A 138 12.94 -5.98 9.51
N PRO A 139 13.91 -5.07 9.31
CA PRO A 139 15.31 -5.31 9.64
C PRO A 139 15.46 -5.89 11.05
N ARG A 140 16.51 -6.70 11.27
CA ARG A 140 16.75 -7.22 12.63
C ARG A 140 17.42 -6.11 13.44
N PRO A 141 17.10 -5.97 14.73
CA PRO A 141 17.77 -4.98 15.57
C PRO A 141 19.30 -5.12 15.61
N VAL A 142 19.83 -6.34 15.51
CA VAL A 142 21.29 -6.56 15.47
C VAL A 142 21.96 -6.05 14.18
N ASP A 143 21.19 -5.84 13.10
CA ASP A 143 21.69 -5.31 11.84
C ASP A 143 21.61 -3.77 11.77
N ASP A 144 21.05 -3.13 12.80
CA ASP A 144 20.89 -1.68 12.85
C ASP A 144 22.24 -0.96 13.03
N PRO A 145 22.36 0.30 12.57
CA PRO A 145 23.55 1.10 12.78
C PRO A 145 23.99 1.15 14.24
N LEU A 146 25.24 0.78 14.48
CA LEU A 146 25.83 0.70 15.81
C LEU A 146 26.31 2.08 16.27
N PRO A 147 26.36 2.32 17.60
CA PRO A 147 26.93 3.55 18.12
C PRO A 147 28.38 3.73 17.66
N LEU A 148 28.75 4.97 17.34
CA LEU A 148 30.11 5.33 16.97
C LEU A 148 30.99 5.51 18.22
N PRO A 149 32.31 5.22 18.13
CA PRO A 149 33.25 5.48 19.21
C PRO A 149 33.16 6.91 19.76
N PRO A 150 33.33 7.11 21.08
CA PRO A 150 33.75 6.13 22.09
C PRO A 150 32.62 5.21 22.59
N ASN A 151 31.38 5.41 22.14
CA ASN A 151 30.26 4.58 22.54
C ASN A 151 30.34 3.21 21.84
N THR A 152 30.32 2.14 22.62
CA THR A 152 30.29 0.77 22.12
C THR A 152 29.24 -0.03 22.88
N LEU A 153 28.69 -1.05 22.23
CA LEU A 153 27.82 -2.02 22.89
C LEU A 153 28.67 -3.17 23.40
N SER A 154 28.34 -3.70 24.59
CA SER A 154 28.99 -4.90 25.11
C SER A 154 28.62 -6.14 24.28
N ASP A 155 29.45 -7.18 24.31
CA ASP A 155 29.15 -8.48 23.67
C ASP A 155 27.83 -9.06 24.19
N ALA A 156 27.56 -8.92 25.48
CA ALA A 156 26.30 -9.34 26.08
C ALA A 156 25.09 -8.59 25.50
N CYS A 157 25.27 -7.32 25.13
CA CYS A 157 24.25 -6.54 24.45
C CYS A 157 24.01 -7.06 23.03
N TYR A 158 25.06 -7.27 22.25
CA TYR A 158 24.96 -7.84 20.90
C TYR A 158 24.23 -9.19 20.90
N ASP A 159 24.58 -10.06 21.84
CA ASP A 159 23.93 -11.35 21.98
C ASP A 159 22.45 -11.22 22.31
N TYR A 160 22.08 -10.23 23.12
CA TYR A 160 20.68 -9.94 23.39
C TYR A 160 19.96 -9.38 22.15
N LEU A 161 20.57 -8.47 21.38
CA LEU A 161 19.98 -7.95 20.14
C LEU A 161 19.66 -9.06 19.14
N LYS A 162 20.47 -10.12 19.06
CA LYS A 162 20.21 -11.30 18.22
C LYS A 162 18.94 -12.05 18.62
N THR A 163 18.53 -11.98 19.89
CA THR A 163 17.32 -12.64 20.40
C THR A 163 16.04 -11.86 20.13
N LEU A 164 16.16 -10.56 19.82
CA LEU A 164 15.00 -9.71 19.59
C LEU A 164 14.33 -10.08 18.27
N GLY A 165 13.01 -10.30 18.34
CA GLY A 165 12.21 -10.56 17.14
C GLY A 165 12.17 -9.34 16.21
N ARG A 166 12.04 -9.60 14.91
CA ARG A 166 11.78 -8.54 13.92
C ARG A 166 10.44 -7.86 14.23
N CYS A 167 10.35 -6.57 13.89
CA CYS A 167 9.13 -5.77 14.04
C CYS A 167 8.59 -5.74 15.48
N LYS A 168 9.44 -5.88 16.49
CA LYS A 168 9.06 -5.81 17.89
C LYS A 168 9.84 -4.72 18.59
N VAL A 169 9.11 -3.77 19.17
CA VAL A 169 9.65 -2.85 20.16
C VAL A 169 9.99 -3.67 21.40
N PRO A 170 11.23 -3.53 21.93
CA PRO A 170 11.67 -4.26 23.10
C PRO A 170 10.75 -4.02 24.31
N PRO A 171 10.63 -5.01 25.23
CA PRO A 171 9.91 -4.81 26.48
C PRO A 171 10.55 -3.70 27.30
N SER A 172 9.79 -3.04 28.18
CA SER A 172 10.25 -1.92 29.02
C SER A 172 11.36 -2.25 30.03
N SER A 173 11.82 -3.50 30.08
CA SER A 173 12.92 -3.93 30.94
C SER A 173 13.86 -4.88 30.20
N VAL A 174 15.14 -4.79 30.52
CA VAL A 174 16.19 -5.68 30.00
C VAL A 174 16.51 -6.79 31.01
N PRO A 175 17.06 -7.93 30.57
CA PRO A 175 17.58 -8.96 31.47
C PRO A 175 18.53 -8.40 32.54
N THR A 176 18.54 -9.02 33.73
CA THR A 176 19.31 -8.53 34.90
C THR A 176 20.79 -8.27 34.57
N LYS A 177 21.42 -9.14 33.76
CA LYS A 177 22.81 -9.01 33.32
C LYS A 177 23.11 -7.74 32.49
N LEU A 178 22.09 -7.12 31.89
CA LEU A 178 22.20 -5.89 31.10
C LEU A 178 21.73 -4.64 31.85
N ARG A 179 21.35 -4.78 33.14
CA ARG A 179 20.83 -3.64 33.90
C ARG A 179 21.88 -2.55 34.18
N ALA A 180 23.13 -2.94 34.31
CA ALA A 180 24.25 -2.01 34.50
C ALA A 180 24.84 -1.49 33.17
N ASP A 181 24.43 -2.05 32.02
CA ASP A 181 24.91 -1.64 30.71
C ASP A 181 24.06 -0.48 30.16
N GLY A 182 24.43 0.74 30.57
CA GLY A 182 23.72 1.96 30.18
C GLY A 182 23.70 2.20 28.66
N SER A 183 24.79 1.90 27.96
CA SER A 183 24.88 2.02 26.49
C SER A 183 23.90 1.06 25.81
N CYS A 184 23.82 -0.18 26.30
CA CYS A 184 22.89 -1.17 25.76
C CYS A 184 21.43 -0.76 25.99
N GLN A 185 21.09 -0.31 27.20
CA GLN A 185 19.74 0.16 27.50
C GLN A 185 19.34 1.34 26.62
N ALA A 186 20.22 2.33 26.51
CA ALA A 186 19.99 3.48 25.64
C ALA A 186 19.75 3.02 24.20
N HIS A 187 20.55 2.08 23.69
CA HIS A 187 20.36 1.54 22.34
C HIS A 187 19.00 0.83 22.18
N ILE A 188 18.68 -0.11 23.07
CA ILE A 188 17.44 -0.90 23.03
C ILE A 188 16.21 0.02 23.05
N PHE A 189 16.14 0.96 23.98
CA PHE A 189 14.94 1.76 24.20
C PHE A 189 14.80 2.94 23.24
N SER A 190 15.91 3.51 22.76
CA SER A 190 15.86 4.68 21.89
C SER A 190 15.98 4.36 20.41
N LYS A 191 16.50 3.18 20.03
CA LYS A 191 16.85 2.85 18.64
C LYS A 191 15.99 1.77 18.00
N ILE A 192 15.23 1.00 18.77
CA ILE A 192 14.41 -0.09 18.22
C ILE A 192 12.93 0.31 18.22
N SER A 193 12.51 0.95 17.13
CA SER A 193 11.12 1.34 16.90
C SER A 193 10.86 1.57 15.41
N TYR A 194 9.60 1.76 15.03
CA TYR A 194 9.24 2.18 13.68
C TYR A 194 10.00 3.44 13.25
N ASN A 195 9.96 4.50 14.07
CA ASN A 195 10.56 5.80 13.73
C ASN A 195 12.07 5.69 13.47
N GLN A 196 12.76 4.90 14.28
CA GLN A 196 14.19 4.69 14.16
C GLN A 196 14.55 3.80 12.97
N CYS A 197 13.78 2.73 12.75
CA CYS A 197 13.89 1.92 11.53
C CYS A 197 13.74 2.79 10.27
N VAL A 198 12.75 3.68 10.21
CA VAL A 198 12.61 4.60 9.07
C VAL A 198 13.82 5.52 8.97
N THR A 199 14.32 6.03 10.09
CA THR A 199 15.51 6.91 10.10
C THR A 199 16.71 6.24 9.47
N TYR A 200 16.94 4.96 9.76
CA TYR A 200 18.08 4.19 9.27
C TYR A 200 17.92 3.73 7.82
N TYR A 201 16.74 3.25 7.45
CA TYR A 201 16.56 2.49 6.22
C TYR A 201 15.76 3.22 5.14
N LYS A 202 15.26 4.45 5.37
CA LYS A 202 14.42 5.17 4.37
C LYS A 202 15.09 5.36 3.01
N ASN A 203 16.42 5.42 2.99
CA ASN A 203 17.21 5.63 1.78
C ASN A 203 17.61 4.31 1.10
N ASP A 204 17.26 3.16 1.69
CA ASP A 204 17.57 1.87 1.08
C ASP A 204 16.82 1.66 -0.23
N ARG A 205 17.49 1.00 -1.17
CA ARG A 205 16.78 0.38 -2.28
C ARG A 205 15.72 -0.58 -1.76
N GLY A 206 14.50 -0.45 -2.27
CA GLY A 206 13.36 -1.28 -1.86
C GLY A 206 12.85 -0.96 -0.46
N PHE A 207 13.08 0.25 0.06
CA PHE A 207 12.47 0.68 1.32
C PHE A 207 10.93 0.63 1.24
N PHE A 208 10.34 1.22 0.21
CA PHE A 208 8.91 1.07 -0.09
C PHE A 208 8.63 -0.28 -0.76
N GLN A 209 7.57 -0.96 -0.33
CA GLN A 209 7.25 -2.34 -0.74
C GLN A 209 6.24 -2.45 -1.90
N GLY A 210 5.86 -1.32 -2.51
CA GLY A 210 4.96 -1.30 -3.65
C GLY A 210 3.51 -1.69 -3.34
N GLU A 211 3.09 -1.47 -2.09
CA GLU A 211 1.74 -1.74 -1.62
C GLU A 211 1.23 -0.58 -0.77
N TRP A 212 -0.02 -0.17 -1.01
CA TRP A 212 -0.73 0.83 -0.23
C TRP A 212 -1.86 0.20 0.58
N ARG A 213 -2.07 0.70 1.80
CA ARG A 213 -3.23 0.42 2.67
C ARG A 213 -4.06 1.70 2.77
N ILE A 214 -5.17 1.72 2.05
CA ILE A 214 -6.06 2.88 1.95
C ILE A 214 -7.36 2.57 2.65
N TYR A 215 -7.76 3.39 3.59
CA TYR A 215 -8.96 3.23 4.41
C TYR A 215 -9.98 4.30 4.06
N LEU A 216 -11.21 3.88 3.78
CA LEU A 216 -12.32 4.78 3.43
C LEU A 216 -13.06 5.32 4.66
N GLY A 217 -12.74 4.83 5.86
CA GLY A 217 -13.29 5.38 7.11
C GLY A 217 -14.79 5.13 7.31
N ARG A 218 -15.36 4.12 6.65
CA ARG A 218 -16.79 3.83 6.75
C ARG A 218 -17.13 2.97 7.95
N ASN A 219 -18.31 3.24 8.51
CA ASN A 219 -18.92 2.39 9.54
C ASN A 219 -19.77 1.25 8.96
N THR A 220 -19.99 1.26 7.63
CA THR A 220 -20.80 0.26 6.93
C THR A 220 -20.05 -0.28 5.72
N ARG A 221 -20.35 -1.53 5.38
CA ARG A 221 -19.81 -2.19 4.20
C ARG A 221 -20.31 -1.53 2.92
N LEU A 222 -19.55 -1.66 1.85
CA LEU A 222 -19.89 -1.15 0.52
C LEU A 222 -20.53 -2.23 -0.37
N TRP A 223 -20.11 -3.49 -0.22
CA TRP A 223 -20.46 -4.54 -1.19
C TRP A 223 -21.49 -5.51 -0.63
N LYS A 224 -22.45 -5.91 -1.47
CA LYS A 224 -23.33 -7.04 -1.16
C LYS A 224 -22.55 -8.36 -1.18
N ASP A 225 -23.10 -9.39 -0.56
CA ASP A 225 -22.44 -10.70 -0.51
C ASP A 225 -22.51 -11.47 -1.84
N LYS A 226 -23.54 -11.19 -2.66
CA LYS A 226 -23.85 -11.89 -3.91
C LYS A 226 -24.51 -10.93 -4.91
N ARG A 227 -24.33 -11.19 -6.20
CA ARG A 227 -24.92 -10.44 -7.32
C ARG A 227 -24.57 -8.96 -7.20
N GLU A 228 -23.28 -8.69 -7.03
CA GLU A 228 -22.72 -7.35 -6.93
C GLU A 228 -21.93 -7.04 -8.20
N ILE A 229 -21.87 -5.76 -8.54
CA ILE A 229 -21.00 -5.23 -9.58
C ILE A 229 -20.29 -4.02 -8.98
N ILE A 230 -19.00 -4.16 -8.72
CA ILE A 230 -18.14 -3.05 -8.31
C ILE A 230 -17.59 -2.39 -9.57
N GLU A 231 -17.77 -1.08 -9.66
CA GLU A 231 -17.18 -0.23 -10.69
C GLU A 231 -16.05 0.61 -10.10
N LEU A 232 -14.94 0.65 -10.82
CA LEU A 232 -13.88 1.64 -10.63
C LEU A 232 -14.07 2.72 -11.69
N LEU A 233 -14.28 3.95 -11.25
CA LEU A 233 -14.60 5.10 -12.10
C LEU A 233 -13.50 6.16 -11.99
N ASP A 234 -13.26 6.90 -13.07
CA ASP A 234 -12.44 8.11 -13.02
C ASP A 234 -13.21 9.33 -12.51
N GLU A 235 -12.52 10.45 -12.36
CA GLU A 235 -13.06 11.72 -11.83
C GLU A 235 -14.23 12.27 -12.67
N ASN A 236 -14.36 11.85 -13.93
CA ASN A 236 -15.47 12.23 -14.81
C ASN A 236 -16.60 11.18 -14.82
N GLY A 237 -16.53 10.17 -13.95
CA GLY A 237 -17.49 9.06 -13.89
C GLY A 237 -17.34 8.02 -14.99
N ARG A 238 -16.24 8.03 -15.76
CA ARG A 238 -16.01 7.05 -16.83
C ARG A 238 -15.44 5.76 -16.26
N THR A 239 -15.86 4.62 -16.80
CA THR A 239 -15.46 3.30 -16.31
C THR A 239 -13.98 3.00 -16.63
N ILE A 240 -13.21 2.72 -15.59
CA ILE A 240 -11.84 2.20 -15.67
C ILE A 240 -11.88 0.67 -15.75
N ASP A 241 -12.57 0.05 -14.79
CA ASP A 241 -12.71 -1.41 -14.68
C ASP A 241 -13.98 -1.78 -13.91
N ARG A 242 -14.40 -3.04 -14.01
CA ARG A 242 -15.55 -3.58 -13.28
C ARG A 242 -15.32 -5.01 -12.84
N LYS A 243 -15.85 -5.37 -11.66
CA LYS A 243 -15.81 -6.73 -11.14
C LYS A 243 -17.19 -7.17 -10.66
N SER A 244 -17.66 -8.29 -11.19
CA SER A 244 -18.93 -8.94 -10.79
C SER A 244 -18.68 -10.21 -9.98
N PHE A 245 -19.56 -10.49 -9.01
CA PHE A 245 -19.57 -11.75 -8.24
C PHE A 245 -20.92 -12.00 -7.55
#